data_AF-A0A7C5F5M2-F1
#
_entry.id   AF-A0A7C5F5M2-F1
#
_cell.length_a   1.000
_cell.length_b   1.000
_cell.length_c   1.000
_cell.angle_alpha   90.00
_cell.angle_beta   90.00
_cell.angle_gamma   90.00
#
_symmetry.space_group_name_H-M   'P 1'
#
loop_
_entity.id
_entity.type
_entity.pdbx_description
1 polymer ?
#
loop_
_entity_poly.entity_id
_entity_poly.type
_entity_poly.pdbx_seq_one_letter_code
_entity_poly.pdbx_strand_id
1 'polypeptide(L)' 'MTSEWRPLVQTDGYLPLEDYGLIGDGATAALAGRDGGISWLCVPRFDSAPLFCGILDARRGGTFRITPEGLIESRQY' A
#
# COMPACT_ATOMS: atom_id res chain seq x y z
N MET A 1 -2.13 -16.52 -23.23
CA MET A 1 -1.28 -15.52 -22.56
C MET A 1 -2.16 -14.76 -21.60
N THR A 2 -2.06 -15.03 -20.30
CA THR A 2 -2.72 -14.21 -19.27
C THR A 2 -2.06 -12.83 -19.26
N SER A 3 -2.85 -11.76 -19.29
CA SER A 3 -2.33 -10.40 -19.12
C SER A 3 -1.60 -10.30 -17.78
N GLU A 4 -0.43 -9.66 -17.78
CA GLU A 4 0.36 -9.43 -16.55
C GLU A 4 -0.17 -8.23 -15.74
N TRP A 5 -1.12 -7.48 -16.32
CA TRP A 5 -1.85 -6.40 -15.66
C TRP A 5 -3.03 -6.98 -14.88
N ARG A 6 -3.18 -6.55 -13.63
CA ARG A 6 -4.27 -6.98 -12.75
C ARG A 6 -5.16 -5.78 -12.40
N PRO A 7 -6.49 -5.93 -12.45
CA PRO A 7 -7.42 -4.95 -11.90
C PRO A 7 -7.06 -4.56 -10.46
N LEU A 8 -7.30 -3.31 -10.12
CA LEU A 8 -7.29 -2.86 -8.74
C LEU A 8 -8.68 -3.03 -8.16
N VAL A 9 -8.79 -3.96 -7.21
CA VAL A 9 -10.03 -4.23 -6.50
C VAL A 9 -9.77 -4.01 -5.03
N GLN A 10 -10.59 -3.19 -4.38
CA GLN A 10 -10.57 -3.03 -2.93
C GLN A 10 -11.80 -3.72 -2.34
N THR A 11 -11.61 -4.42 -1.23
CA THR A 11 -12.70 -4.99 -0.42
C THR A 11 -12.72 -4.27 0.91
N ASP A 12 -13.84 -3.63 1.23
CA ASP A 12 -14.01 -2.84 2.47
C ASP A 12 -12.93 -1.77 2.71
N GLY A 13 -12.37 -1.22 1.63
CA GLY A 13 -11.31 -0.21 1.67
C GLY A 13 -9.89 -0.76 1.75
N TYR A 14 -9.71 -2.08 1.74
CA TYR A 14 -8.41 -2.76 1.75
C TYR A 14 -8.06 -3.31 0.38
N LEU A 15 -6.78 -3.21 -0.02
CA LEU A 15 -6.27 -4.00 -1.13
C LEU A 15 -6.05 -5.46 -0.69
N PRO A 16 -6.09 -6.42 -1.63
CA PRO A 16 -5.59 -7.76 -1.40
C PRO A 16 -4.15 -7.72 -0.86
N LEU A 17 -3.79 -8.66 0.03
CA LEU A 17 -2.47 -8.64 0.65
C LEU A 17 -1.35 -8.78 -0.39
N GLU A 18 -1.59 -9.55 -1.46
CA GLU A 18 -0.65 -9.74 -2.55
C GLU A 18 -0.45 -8.51 -3.44
N ASP A 19 -1.26 -7.46 -3.26
CA ASP A 19 -1.15 -6.18 -3.96
C ASP A 19 -0.28 -5.17 -3.19
N TYR A 20 0.30 -5.59 -2.07
CA TYR A 20 1.26 -4.82 -1.32
C TYR A 20 2.69 -5.35 -1.50
N GLY A 21 3.62 -4.43 -1.71
CA GLY A 21 5.05 -4.65 -1.62
C GLY A 21 5.63 -4.03 -0.35
N LEU A 22 6.63 -4.68 0.24
CA LEU A 22 7.41 -4.10 1.34
C LEU A 22 8.66 -3.44 0.77
N ILE A 23 8.84 -2.15 1.04
CA ILE A 23 10.08 -1.42 0.73
C ILE A 23 10.74 -1.01 2.04
N GLY A 24 12.06 -1.13 2.12
CA GLY A 24 12.81 -0.76 3.33
C GLY A 24 14.22 -0.31 3.00
N ASP A 25 14.78 0.51 3.88
CA ASP A 25 16.13 1.06 3.77
C ASP A 25 17.09 0.51 4.84
N GLY A 26 16.60 -0.42 5.67
CA GLY A 26 17.33 -1.01 6.80
C GLY A 26 17.11 -0.27 8.13
N ALA A 27 16.61 0.96 8.11
CA ALA A 27 16.20 1.70 9.32
C ALA A 27 14.69 1.57 9.55
N THR A 28 13.90 1.58 8.48
CA THR A 28 12.46 1.38 8.51
C THR A 28 11.96 0.60 7.29
N ALA A 29 10.65 0.36 7.24
CA ALA A 29 9.95 -0.20 6.10
C ALA A 29 8.55 0.41 5.92
N ALA A 30 8.10 0.46 4.67
CA ALA A 30 6.78 0.91 4.26
C ALA A 30 6.07 -0.18 3.47
N LEU A 31 4.74 -0.28 3.66
CA LEU A 31 3.90 -1.14 2.85
C LEU A 31 3.27 -0.32 1.72
N ALA A 32 3.72 -0.57 0.49
CA ALA A 32 3.35 0.14 -0.73
C ALA A 32 2.35 -0.68 -1.56
N GLY A 33 1.17 -0.13 -1.78
CA GLY A 33 0.11 -0.74 -2.57
C GLY A 33 0.27 -0.52 -4.07
N ARG A 34 -0.29 -1.44 -4.86
CA ARG A 34 -0.46 -1.31 -6.32
C ARG A 34 -1.30 -0.11 -6.75
N ASP A 35 -2.02 0.53 -5.82
CA ASP A 35 -2.79 1.76 -5.99
C ASP A 35 -1.94 3.04 -5.81
N GLY A 36 -0.63 2.91 -5.59
CA GLY A 36 0.26 4.04 -5.31
C GLY A 36 0.17 4.58 -3.88
N GLY A 37 -0.49 3.86 -2.98
CA GLY A 37 -0.64 4.22 -1.57
C GLY A 37 0.41 3.59 -0.66
N ILE A 38 0.91 4.35 0.31
CA ILE A 38 1.62 3.84 1.49
C ILE A 38 0.58 3.62 2.59
N SER A 39 0.27 2.35 2.87
CA SER A 39 -0.76 1.97 3.86
C SER A 39 -0.18 1.68 5.25
N TRP A 40 1.12 1.44 5.34
CA TRP A 40 1.85 1.29 6.60
C TRP A 40 3.21 1.97 6.50
N LEU A 41 3.58 2.71 7.55
CA LEU A 41 4.93 3.27 7.69
C LEU A 41 5.17 3.64 9.15
N CYS A 42 6.26 3.15 9.74
CA CYS A 42 6.76 3.62 11.03
C CYS A 42 7.97 4.53 10.79
N VAL A 43 8.06 5.67 11.48
CA VAL A 43 9.22 6.56 11.40
C VAL A 43 9.58 7.10 12.79
N PRO A 44 10.86 7.31 13.11
CA PRO A 44 12.03 7.16 12.21
C PRO A 44 12.58 5.73 12.10
N ARG A 45 12.02 4.76 12.84
CA ARG A 45 12.49 3.37 12.90
C ARG A 45 11.34 2.37 12.84
N PHE A 46 11.63 1.14 12.42
CA PHE A 46 10.63 0.09 12.14
C PHE A 46 9.61 -0.16 13.27
N ASP A 47 10.03 -0.04 14.53
CA ASP A 47 9.23 -0.26 15.74
C ASP A 47 8.69 1.03 16.37
N SER A 48 8.78 2.17 15.67
CA SER A 48 8.15 3.42 16.11
C SER A 48 6.64 3.34 16.03
N ALA A 49 5.95 4.31 16.64
CA ALA A 49 4.53 4.50 16.37
C ALA A 49 4.28 4.68 14.86
N PRO A 50 3.28 4.00 14.28
CA PRO A 50 3.00 4.09 12.86
C PRO A 50 2.50 5.50 12.51
N LEU A 51 3.11 6.10 11.49
CA LEU A 51 2.58 7.30 10.84
C LEU A 51 1.34 6.96 10.00
N PHE A 52 1.35 5.78 9.37
CA PHE A 52 0.19 5.19 8.70
C PHE A 52 -0.02 3.76 9.19
N CYS A 53 -1.27 3.40 9.41
CA CYS A 53 -1.70 2.06 9.83
C CYS A 53 -3.01 1.64 9.14
N GLY A 54 -3.20 2.04 7.89
CA GLY A 54 -4.40 1.79 7.09
C GLY A 54 -4.75 0.31 6.92
N ILE A 55 -3.78 -0.61 7.07
CA ILE A 55 -4.05 -2.06 7.08
C ILE A 55 -4.78 -2.55 8.34
N LEU A 56 -4.73 -1.79 9.44
CA LEU A 56 -5.45 -2.13 10.68
C LEU A 56 -6.84 -1.50 10.72
N ASP A 57 -7.01 -0.34 10.08
CA ASP A 57 -8.27 0.36 10.00
C ASP A 57 -8.29 1.25 8.73
N ALA A 58 -9.01 0.85 7.70
CA ALA A 58 -9.10 1.57 6.43
C ALA A 58 -9.68 2.99 6.56
N ARG A 59 -10.42 3.27 7.66
CA ARG A 59 -11.07 4.58 7.87
C ARG A 59 -10.22 5.51 8.73
N ARG A 60 -9.47 4.97 9.70
CA ARG A 60 -8.76 5.75 10.72
C ARG A 60 -7.24 5.65 10.62
N GLY A 61 -6.72 4.58 10.01
CA GLY A 61 -5.29 4.31 9.95
C GLY A 61 -4.53 5.20 8.96
N GLY A 62 -5.24 5.86 8.05
CA GLY A 62 -4.66 6.80 7.09
C GLY A 62 -3.80 6.12 6.03
N THR A 63 -3.47 6.90 5.01
CA THR A 63 -2.56 6.52 3.92
C THR A 63 -2.01 7.78 3.27
N PHE A 64 -0.82 7.68 2.71
CA PHE A 64 -0.31 8.66 1.76
C PHE A 64 -0.35 8.07 0.36
N ARG A 65 -1.05 8.70 -0.58
CA ARG A 65 -1.26 8.15 -1.93
C ARG A 65 -0.91 9.16 -3.00
N ILE A 66 -0.16 8.70 -4.00
CA ILE A 66 0.01 9.36 -5.29
C ILE A 66 -0.45 8.36 -6.35
N THR A 67 -1.54 8.67 -7.05
CA THR A 67 -2.15 7.77 -8.03
C THR A 67 -2.57 8.54 -9.28
N PRO A 68 -2.49 7.93 -10.47
CA PRO A 68 -3.21 8.42 -11.63
C PRO A 68 -4.71 8.53 -11.34
N GLU A 69 -5.35 9.57 -11.88
CA GLU A 69 -6.80 9.68 -11.87
C GLU A 69 -7.41 8.58 -12.74
N GLY A 70 -8.42 7.87 -12.22
CA GLY A 70 -9.06 6.78 -12.94
C GLY A 70 -8.18 5.54 -13.13
N LEU A 71 -7.23 5.27 -12.23
CA LEU A 71 -6.42 4.05 -12.28
C LEU A 71 -7.32 2.79 -12.21
N ILE A 72 -7.25 1.94 -13.23
CA ILE A 72 -8.07 0.71 -13.34
C ILE A 72 -7.24 -0.55 -13.06
N GLU A 73 -6.02 -0.60 -13.62
CA GLU A 73 -5.12 -1.75 -13.51
C GLU A 73 -3.70 -1.28 -13.25
N SER A 74 -2.91 -2.12 -12.58
CA SER A 74 -1.49 -1.85 -12.37
C SER A 74 -0.71 -3.15 -12.20
N ARG A 75 0.61 -3.04 -12.20
CA ARG A 75 1.53 -4.16 -11.99
C ARG A 75 2.69 -3.72 -11.09
N GLN A 76 3.08 -4.60 -10.17
CA GLN A 76 4.34 -4.53 -9.43
C GLN A 76 5.30 -5.60 -9.98
N TYR A 77 6.61 -5.30 -9.97
CA TYR A 77 7.67 -6.18 -10.46
C TYR A 77 8.43 -6.81 -9.29
#